data_AF-A0A966TIG9-F1
#
_entry.id   AF-A0A966TIG9-F1
#
_cell.length_a   1.000
_cell.length_b   1.000
_cell.length_c   1.000
_cell.angle_alpha   90.00
_cell.angle_beta   90.00
_cell.angle_gamma   90.00
#
_symmetry.space_group_name_H-M   'P 1'
#
loop_
_entity.id
_entity.type
_entity.pdbx_description
1 polymer ?
#
loop_
_entity_poly.entity_id
_entity_poly.type
_entity_poly.pdbx_seq_one_letter_code
_entity_poly.pdbx_strand_id
1 'polypeptide(L)'
;MDGQLTLLTELVPTVHICIPPELEEDAKALAAENPPIHPAWAKAKHRGRHFVISTNNLDDISEIADFARCCIEEPAAPLTKAKRQALQILLDRAYRHAELEPMGHCHCMAVKWREKPLSTNAVAKHLRSNKKH
;
A
#
# COMPACT_ATOMS: atom_id res chain seq x y z
N MET A 1 -45.79 -6.62 -9.00
CA MET A 1 -44.74 -7.57 -8.59
C MET A 1 -43.44 -6.82 -8.67
N ASP A 2 -43.19 -6.10 -7.59
CA ASP A 2 -42.04 -5.23 -7.34
C ASP A 2 -40.75 -6.04 -7.33
N GLY A 3 -39.77 -5.60 -8.12
CA GLY A 3 -38.42 -6.13 -8.13
C GLY A 3 -37.43 -4.98 -8.17
N GLN A 4 -37.45 -4.14 -7.13
CA GLN A 4 -36.40 -3.15 -6.92
C GLN A 4 -35.09 -3.89 -6.64
N LEU A 5 -34.25 -4.01 -7.67
CA LEU A 5 -32.82 -4.27 -7.55
C LEU A 5 -32.19 -3.05 -6.87
N THR A 6 -32.19 -3.05 -5.54
CA THR A 6 -31.32 -2.18 -4.75
C THR A 6 -29.87 -2.62 -4.98
N LEU A 7 -29.27 -2.14 -6.07
CA LEU A 7 -27.83 -1.98 -6.19
C LEU A 7 -27.42 -0.98 -5.10
N LEU A 8 -27.25 -1.47 -3.88
CA LEU A 8 -26.43 -0.82 -2.87
C LEU A 8 -25.02 -0.85 -3.45
N THR A 9 -24.68 0.15 -4.27
CA THR A 9 -23.30 0.45 -4.62
C THR A 9 -22.59 0.76 -3.30
N GLU A 10 -21.97 -0.25 -2.71
CA GLU A 10 -21.07 -0.07 -1.59
C GLU A 10 -20.02 0.95 -2.02
N LEU A 11 -20.05 2.13 -1.41
CA LEU A 11 -19.13 3.20 -1.72
C LEU A 11 -17.71 2.71 -1.40
N VAL A 12 -16.89 2.55 -2.45
CA VAL A 12 -15.50 2.15 -2.30
C VAL A 12 -14.79 3.17 -1.41
N PRO A 13 -14.13 2.73 -0.32
CA PRO A 13 -13.54 3.65 0.63
C PRO A 13 -12.40 4.43 -0.04
N THR A 14 -12.41 5.76 0.13
CA THR A 14 -11.22 6.56 -0.15
C THR A 14 -10.29 6.49 1.04
N VAL A 15 -9.08 5.95 0.84
CA VAL A 15 -8.06 5.82 1.87
C VAL A 15 -6.90 6.77 1.62
N HIS A 16 -6.17 7.08 2.69
CA HIS A 16 -5.01 7.96 2.66
C HIS A 16 -3.79 7.18 3.17
N ILE A 17 -2.89 6.82 2.26
CA ILE A 17 -1.64 6.16 2.59
C ILE A 17 -0.56 7.21 2.77
N CYS A 18 -0.16 7.44 4.01
CA CYS A 18 1.00 8.28 4.29
C CYS A 18 2.26 7.57 3.79
N ILE A 19 3.09 8.28 3.04
CA ILE A 19 4.44 7.85 2.66
C ILE A 19 5.40 8.31 3.78
N PRO A 20 6.21 7.42 4.36
CA PRO A 20 7.27 7.81 5.30
C PRO A 20 8.23 8.83 4.66
N PRO A 21 8.76 9.81 5.42
CA PRO A 21 9.69 10.81 4.89
C PRO A 21 10.93 10.21 4.20
N GLU A 22 11.42 9.07 4.70
CA GLU A 22 12.57 8.35 4.13
C GLU A 22 12.29 7.77 2.73
N LEU A 23 11.03 7.74 2.30
CA LEU A 23 10.57 7.26 0.99
C LEU A 23 10.02 8.38 0.10
N GLU A 24 10.05 9.63 0.56
CA GLU A 24 9.45 10.74 -0.18
C GLU A 24 10.17 11.00 -1.51
N GLU A 25 11.50 10.97 -1.51
CA GLU A 25 12.29 11.16 -2.74
C GLU A 25 12.11 10.01 -3.73
N ASP A 26 11.98 8.76 -3.26
CA ASP A 26 11.69 7.62 -4.13
C ASP A 26 10.30 7.76 -4.76
N ALA A 27 9.29 8.14 -3.96
CA ALA A 27 7.93 8.36 -4.47
C ALA A 27 7.88 9.50 -5.49
N LYS A 28 8.65 10.58 -5.29
CA LYS A 28 8.82 11.66 -6.28
C LYS A 28 9.52 11.18 -7.55
N ALA A 29 10.56 10.37 -7.41
CA ALA A 29 11.28 9.81 -8.55
C ALA A 29 10.36 8.92 -9.40
N LEU A 30 9.63 8.00 -8.77
CA LEU A 30 8.65 7.13 -9.43
C LEU A 30 7.54 7.93 -10.13
N ALA A 31 7.09 9.04 -9.53
CA ALA A 31 6.09 9.93 -10.12
C ALA A 31 6.62 10.74 -11.31
N ALA A 32 7.94 10.98 -11.39
CA ALA A 32 8.57 11.77 -12.43
C ALA A 32 8.98 10.95 -13.67
N GLU A 33 8.94 9.62 -13.59
CA GLU A 33 9.14 8.73 -14.74
C GLU A 33 8.10 9.00 -15.84
N ASN A 34 8.48 8.85 -17.11
CA ASN A 34 7.63 9.18 -18.25
C ASN A 34 7.57 8.04 -19.28
N PRO A 35 6.47 7.26 -19.34
CA PRO A 35 5.32 7.31 -18.42
C PRO A 35 5.69 6.78 -17.02
N PRO A 36 4.96 7.17 -15.96
CA PRO A 36 5.15 6.60 -14.63
C PRO A 36 4.92 5.08 -14.67
N ILE A 37 5.72 4.31 -13.92
CA ILE A 37 5.56 2.85 -13.78
C ILE A 37 4.11 2.50 -13.40
N HIS A 38 3.53 3.28 -12.47
CA HIS A 38 2.14 3.12 -12.06
C HIS A 38 1.51 4.48 -11.69
N PRO A 39 0.22 4.73 -12.03
CA PRO A 39 -0.45 6.00 -11.78
C PRO A 39 -0.63 6.35 -10.28
N ALA A 40 -0.42 5.39 -9.37
CA ALA A 40 -0.48 5.62 -7.93
C ALA A 40 0.51 6.70 -7.48
N TRP A 41 1.73 6.68 -8.04
CA TRP A 41 2.81 7.59 -7.65
C TRP A 41 2.51 9.04 -8.03
N ALA A 42 1.86 9.26 -9.18
CA ALA A 42 1.42 10.58 -9.62
C ALA A 42 0.33 11.20 -8.70
N LYS A 43 -0.32 10.40 -7.85
CA LYS A 43 -1.33 10.88 -6.88
C LYS A 43 -0.70 11.37 -5.57
N ALA A 44 0.60 11.18 -5.38
CA ALA A 44 1.30 11.55 -4.16
C ALA A 44 1.39 13.08 -4.02
N LYS A 45 0.99 13.60 -2.86
CA LYS A 45 1.01 15.04 -2.58
C LYS A 45 1.19 15.33 -1.09
N HIS A 46 1.64 16.55 -0.78
CA HIS A 46 1.63 17.02 0.61
C HIS A 46 0.22 17.33 1.11
N ARG A 47 -0.07 16.88 2.32
CA ARG A 47 -1.24 17.25 3.13
C ARG A 47 -0.75 17.71 4.50
N GLY A 48 -0.50 19.01 4.62
CA GLY A 48 0.23 19.56 5.76
C GLY A 48 1.66 19.00 5.77
N ARG A 49 2.09 18.49 6.93
CA ARG A 49 3.44 17.91 7.10
C ARG A 49 3.63 16.51 6.51
N HIS A 50 2.58 15.87 6.00
CA HIS A 50 2.64 14.48 5.55
C HIS A 50 2.60 14.41 4.03
N PHE A 51 3.40 13.51 3.44
CA PHE A 51 3.29 13.13 2.03
C PHE A 51 2.33 11.94 1.92
N VAL A 52 1.31 12.03 1.08
CA VAL A 52 0.16 11.11 1.10
C VAL A 52 -0.30 10.76 -0.31
N ILE A 53 -0.57 9.47 -0.54
CA ILE A 53 -1.34 8.99 -1.69
C ILE A 53 -2.79 8.78 -1.24
N SER A 54 -3.73 9.44 -1.93
CA SER A 54 -5.17 9.25 -1.70
C SER A 54 -5.73 8.39 -2.82
N THR A 55 -6.38 7.28 -2.48
CA THR A 55 -6.88 6.33 -3.48
C THR A 55 -8.16 5.64 -3.03
N ASN A 56 -8.99 5.30 -4.01
CA ASN A 56 -10.12 4.38 -3.91
C ASN A 56 -9.96 3.19 -4.89
N ASN A 57 -8.75 2.94 -5.41
CA ASN A 57 -8.44 1.82 -6.30
C ASN A 57 -7.54 0.80 -5.59
N LEU A 58 -7.89 -0.49 -5.67
CA LEU A 58 -7.06 -1.57 -5.14
C LEU A 58 -5.73 -1.69 -5.89
N ASP A 59 -5.68 -1.39 -7.18
CA ASP A 59 -4.43 -1.47 -7.95
C ASP A 59 -3.37 -0.51 -7.41
N ASP A 60 -3.78 0.67 -6.92
CA ASP A 60 -2.86 1.59 -6.26
C ASP A 60 -2.33 1.02 -4.94
N ILE A 61 -3.17 0.28 -4.20
CA ILE A 61 -2.76 -0.38 -2.95
C ILE A 61 -1.83 -1.55 -3.25
N SER A 62 -2.12 -2.33 -4.31
CA SER A 62 -1.24 -3.38 -4.83
C SER A 62 0.12 -2.81 -5.14
N GLU A 63 0.20 -1.75 -5.96
CA GLU A 63 1.46 -1.11 -6.33
C GLU A 63 2.26 -0.65 -5.11
N ILE A 64 1.63 0.05 -4.17
CA ILE A 64 2.32 0.56 -2.98
C ILE A 64 2.84 -0.58 -2.10
N ALA A 65 2.05 -1.63 -1.93
CA ALA A 65 2.44 -2.80 -1.15
C ALA A 65 3.55 -3.59 -1.85
N ASP A 66 3.42 -3.80 -3.16
CA ASP A 66 4.36 -4.54 -3.98
C ASP A 66 5.73 -3.86 -4.02
N PHE A 67 5.75 -2.54 -4.27
CA PHE A 67 6.95 -1.73 -4.19
C PHE A 67 7.65 -1.90 -2.83
N ALA A 68 6.89 -1.75 -1.73
CA ALA A 68 7.45 -1.85 -0.39
C ALA A 68 8.04 -3.24 -0.12
N ARG A 69 7.36 -4.30 -0.56
CA ARG A 69 7.78 -5.68 -0.36
C ARG A 69 9.00 -6.03 -1.22
N CYS A 70 8.97 -5.70 -2.51
CA CYS A 70 10.10 -5.92 -3.42
C CYS A 70 11.36 -5.23 -2.90
N CYS A 71 11.27 -3.97 -2.50
CA CYS A 71 12.42 -3.26 -1.95
C CYS A 71 12.94 -3.85 -0.64
N ILE A 72 12.13 -4.57 0.14
CA ILE A 72 12.57 -5.23 1.39
C ILE A 72 13.27 -6.56 1.10
N GLU A 73 12.68 -7.39 0.25
CA GLU A 73 13.11 -8.76 -0.03
C GLU A 73 14.26 -8.78 -1.05
N GLU A 74 14.18 -7.98 -2.11
CA GLU A 74 15.16 -7.89 -3.18
C GLU A 74 15.62 -6.44 -3.38
N PRO A 75 16.33 -5.86 -2.40
CA PRO A 75 16.76 -4.48 -2.48
C PRO A 75 17.82 -4.30 -3.58
N ALA A 76 17.63 -3.31 -4.46
CA ALA A 76 18.61 -2.97 -5.49
C ALA A 76 19.98 -2.54 -4.93
N ALA A 77 20.00 -2.04 -3.69
CA ALA A 77 21.21 -1.71 -2.94
C ALA A 77 21.00 -1.98 -1.44
N PRO A 78 22.07 -2.22 -0.65
CA PRO A 78 21.94 -2.47 0.78
C PRO A 78 21.09 -1.41 1.52
N LEU A 79 20.00 -1.84 2.16
CA LEU A 79 19.11 -0.94 2.89
C LEU A 79 19.70 -0.53 4.24
N THR A 80 19.60 0.75 4.55
CA THR A 80 19.77 1.22 5.94
C THR A 80 18.64 0.72 6.81
N LYS A 81 18.86 0.66 8.13
CA LYS A 81 17.83 0.29 9.10
C LYS A 81 16.59 1.19 9.00
N ALA A 82 16.81 2.50 8.85
CA ALA A 82 15.75 3.49 8.71
C ALA A 82 14.93 3.26 7.44
N LYS A 83 15.58 3.05 6.30
CA LYS A 83 14.91 2.78 5.02
C LYS A 83 14.08 1.49 5.07
N ARG A 84 14.64 0.41 5.62
CA ARG A 84 13.92 -0.85 5.82
C ARG A 84 12.70 -0.69 6.71
N GLN A 85 12.84 0.06 7.80
CA GLN A 85 11.72 0.35 8.70
C GLN A 85 10.64 1.18 8.00
N ALA A 86 11.03 2.17 7.18
CA ALA A 86 10.09 2.96 6.40
C ALA A 86 9.32 2.12 5.39
N LEU A 87 9.99 1.22 4.65
CA LEU A 87 9.33 0.28 3.74
C LEU A 87 8.35 -0.64 4.48
N GLN A 88 8.75 -1.16 5.64
CA GLN A 88 7.84 -1.97 6.46
C GLN A 88 6.61 -1.18 6.90
N ILE A 89 6.79 0.08 7.32
CA ILE A 89 5.67 0.96 7.68
C ILE A 89 4.75 1.22 6.48
N LEU A 90 5.31 1.39 5.28
CA LEU A 90 4.53 1.60 4.07
C LEU A 90 3.68 0.36 3.73
N LEU A 91 4.30 -0.83 3.77
CA LEU A 91 3.62 -2.11 3.57
C LEU A 91 2.51 -2.32 4.62
N ASP A 92 2.79 -2.02 5.89
CA ASP A 92 1.84 -2.12 6.99
C ASP A 92 0.63 -1.20 6.78
N ARG A 93 0.86 0.00 6.25
CA ARG A 93 -0.21 0.97 5.91
C ARG A 93 -1.08 0.45 4.78
N ALA A 94 -0.51 -0.17 3.74
CA ALA A 94 -1.29 -0.80 2.68
C ALA A 94 -2.12 -1.99 3.20
N TYR A 95 -1.48 -2.89 3.96
CA TYR A 95 -2.11 -4.07 4.56
C TYR A 95 -3.25 -3.74 5.53
N ARG A 96 -3.20 -2.56 6.15
CA ARG A 96 -4.27 -2.07 7.02
C ARG A 96 -5.59 -1.89 6.28
N HIS A 97 -5.57 -1.52 5.00
CA HIS A 97 -6.77 -1.14 4.24
C HIS A 97 -7.27 -2.24 3.30
N ALA A 98 -6.37 -3.09 2.81
CA ALA A 98 -6.72 -4.19 1.92
C ALA A 98 -6.21 -5.53 2.42
N GLU A 99 -6.87 -6.60 1.99
CA GLU A 99 -6.30 -7.94 2.05
C GLU A 99 -5.26 -8.08 0.94
N LEU A 100 -4.03 -8.41 1.34
CA LEU A 100 -2.91 -8.61 0.41
C LEU A 100 -2.63 -10.10 0.31
N GLU A 101 -2.60 -10.62 -0.92
CA GLU A 101 -2.17 -11.98 -1.21
C GLU A 101 -0.74 -11.98 -1.75
N PRO A 102 0.14 -12.88 -1.26
CA PRO A 102 1.49 -13.02 -1.79
C PRO A 102 1.46 -13.59 -3.21
N MET A 103 2.28 -13.01 -4.09
CA MET A 103 2.51 -13.48 -5.45
C MET A 103 3.97 -13.95 -5.56
N GLY A 104 4.23 -15.22 -5.26
CA GLY A 104 5.60 -15.70 -5.13
C GLY A 104 6.31 -15.12 -3.90
N HIS A 105 7.63 -14.87 -4.01
CA HIS A 105 8.46 -14.52 -2.86
C HIS A 105 8.41 -13.03 -2.50
N CYS A 106 8.63 -12.17 -3.49
CA CYS A 106 8.82 -10.73 -3.30
C CYS A 106 7.58 -9.87 -3.64
N HIS A 107 6.57 -10.43 -4.35
CA HIS A 107 5.41 -9.66 -4.78
C HIS A 107 4.16 -9.89 -3.93
N CYS A 108 3.21 -8.96 -3.99
CA CYS A 108 1.87 -9.11 -3.45
C CYS A 108 0.83 -8.24 -4.16
N MET A 109 -0.43 -8.63 -4.05
CA MET A 109 -1.55 -7.94 -4.69
C MET A 109 -2.70 -7.73 -3.70
N ALA A 110 -3.34 -6.58 -3.77
CA ALA A 110 -4.54 -6.27 -3.01
C ALA A 110 -5.76 -6.91 -3.67
N VAL A 111 -6.37 -7.89 -3.00
CA VAL A 111 -7.48 -8.68 -3.57
C VAL A 111 -8.86 -8.16 -3.19
N LYS A 112 -8.99 -7.48 -2.05
CA LYS A 112 -10.22 -6.78 -1.66
C LYS A 112 -9.97 -5.75 -0.57
N TRP A 113 -10.87 -4.77 -0.47
CA TRP A 113 -10.92 -3.85 0.67
C TRP A 113 -11.31 -4.59 1.94
N ARG A 114 -10.76 -4.17 3.07
CA ARG A 114 -11.23 -4.62 4.38
C ARG A 114 -12.48 -3.84 4.77
N GLU A 115 -13.47 -4.55 5.32
CA GLU A 115 -14.67 -3.91 5.91
C GLU A 115 -14.30 -2.89 6.99
N LYS A 116 -13.27 -3.21 7.78
CA LYS A 116 -12.72 -2.32 8.80
C LYS A 116 -11.19 -2.31 8.71
N PRO A 117 -10.55 -1.14 8.73
CA PRO A 117 -9.10 -1.07 8.75
C PRO A 117 -8.54 -1.80 9.97
N LEU A 118 -7.45 -2.55 9.78
CA LEU A 118 -6.78 -3.20 10.90
C LEU A 118 -6.26 -2.19 11.91
N SER A 119 -6.32 -2.53 13.19
CA SER A 119 -5.57 -1.79 14.20
C SER A 119 -4.07 -2.01 13.98
N THR A 120 -3.24 -1.05 14.39
CA THR A 120 -1.78 -1.16 14.27
C THR A 120 -1.25 -2.46 14.90
N ASN A 121 -1.86 -2.92 16.00
CA ASN A 121 -1.48 -4.16 16.67
C ASN A 121 -1.84 -5.42 15.87
N ALA A 122 -2.93 -5.39 15.10
CA ALA A 122 -3.35 -6.52 14.28
C ALA A 122 -2.44 -6.72 13.06
N VAL A 123 -1.96 -5.63 12.44
CA VAL A 123 -0.98 -5.67 11.35
C VAL A 123 0.32 -6.35 11.80
N ALA A 124 0.85 -5.92 12.96
CA ALA A 124 2.09 -6.47 13.50
C ALA A 124 2.00 -7.96 13.89
N LYS A 125 0.80 -8.50 14.12
CA LYS A 125 0.57 -9.92 14.44
C LYS A 125 0.58 -10.79 13.17
N HIS A 126 -0.04 -10.32 12.09
CA HIS A 126 -0.15 -11.07 10.83
C HIS A 126 1.21 -11.29 10.16
N LEU A 127 2.08 -10.28 10.15
CA LEU A 127 3.42 -10.40 9.55
C LEU A 127 4.33 -11.37 10.30
N ARG A 128 4.14 -11.50 11.62
CA ARG A 128 4.86 -12.47 12.44
C ARG A 128 4.43 -13.91 12.18
N SER A 129 3.16 -14.13 11.79
CA SER A 129 2.69 -15.44 11.38
C SER A 129 3.24 -15.87 10.01
N ASN A 130 3.42 -14.94 9.06
CA ASN A 130 3.99 -15.27 7.74
C ASN A 130 5.50 -15.50 7.73
N LYS A 131 6.23 -15.08 8.78
CA LYS A 131 7.68 -15.37 8.94
C LYS A 131 8.01 -16.78 9.43
N LYS A 132 7.00 -17.64 9.68
CA LYS A 132 7.18 -18.98 10.26
C LYS A 132 7.14 -20.13 9.25
N HIS A 133 7.17 -19.84 7.95
CA HIS A 133 7.18 -20.85 6.90
C HIS A 133 8.38 -20.65 5.99
#